data_AF-A0A940WEA9-F1
#
_entry.id   AF-A0A940WEA9-F1
#
_cell.length_a   1.000
_cell.length_b   1.000
_cell.length_c   1.000
_cell.angle_alpha   90.00
_cell.angle_beta   90.00
_cell.angle_gamma   90.00
#
_symmetry.space_group_name_H-M   'P 1'
#
loop_
_entity.id
_entity.type
_entity.pdbx_description
1 polymer ?
#
loop_
_entity_poly.entity_id
_entity_poly.type
_entity_poly.pdbx_seq_one_letter_code
_entity_poly.pdbx_strand_id
1 'polypeptide(L)'
;MMTPLRHSGSVLWPRVTHGVVAMALACALLAPAAIAAEPAGPDPAQQAGAPGASIREVTVSKTPYGTTIQVSVDGAIGNYNSFKLNDPFRIVVDVWEVGQGTAASEIPVGTPQVKAVKISSVDRKLRMVVETPEDRPMPFIVTSEKGTLVLSVGGGGEDKIASTERLKDGRAAVKGPS
;
A
#
# COMPACT_ATOMS: atom_id res chain seq x y z
N MET A 1 -20.29 -38.70 52.16
CA MET A 1 -21.38 -38.20 53.02
C MET A 1 -21.82 -36.84 52.51
N MET A 2 -23.12 -36.70 52.23
CA MET A 2 -23.97 -35.49 52.16
C MET A 2 -23.55 -34.24 51.34
N THR A 3 -24.24 -34.08 50.20
CA THR A 3 -24.77 -32.84 49.55
C THR A 3 -25.85 -32.15 50.43
N PRO A 4 -26.56 -31.04 50.03
CA PRO A 4 -26.44 -30.02 48.94
C PRO A 4 -26.70 -28.54 49.43
N LEU A 5 -26.73 -27.48 48.60
CA LEU A 5 -27.91 -26.77 48.02
C LEU A 5 -27.39 -25.54 47.23
N ARG A 6 -27.61 -25.29 45.92
CA ARG A 6 -28.80 -24.97 45.09
C ARG A 6 -29.39 -23.55 45.27
N HIS A 7 -29.25 -22.72 44.23
CA HIS A 7 -30.17 -21.67 43.78
C HIS A 7 -30.15 -21.76 42.23
N SER A 8 -31.21 -22.04 41.46
CA SER A 8 -32.64 -21.67 41.40
C SER A 8 -32.89 -20.53 40.38
N GLY A 9 -33.77 -20.82 39.40
CA GLY A 9 -34.25 -19.94 38.33
C GLY A 9 -34.03 -20.55 36.92
N SER A 10 -34.86 -21.41 36.29
CA SER A 10 -36.33 -21.40 36.01
C SER A 10 -36.70 -20.32 34.96
N VAL A 11 -37.45 -20.49 33.85
CA VAL A 11 -38.23 -21.56 33.18
C VAL A 11 -38.55 -21.07 31.73
N LEU A 12 -39.12 -21.97 30.89
CA LEU A 12 -40.11 -21.80 29.79
C LEU A 12 -39.53 -21.75 28.36
N TRP A 13 -39.98 -22.50 27.35
CA TRP A 13 -40.99 -23.58 27.15
C TRP A 13 -40.82 -24.06 25.67
N PRO A 14 -41.74 -24.80 25.04
CA PRO A 14 -41.97 -26.23 25.09
C PRO A 14 -41.51 -26.99 23.82
N ARG A 15 -41.38 -28.31 23.98
CA ARG A 15 -41.42 -29.30 22.88
C ARG A 15 -42.88 -29.55 22.50
N VAL A 16 -43.17 -29.63 21.21
CA VAL A 16 -44.35 -30.34 20.70
C VAL A 16 -43.85 -31.40 19.73
N THR A 17 -44.25 -32.63 19.98
CA THR A 17 -43.93 -33.80 19.15
C THR A 17 -45.21 -34.38 18.55
N HIS A 18 -45.01 -35.02 17.40
CA HIS A 18 -45.81 -36.08 16.76
C HIS A 18 -47.05 -35.70 15.95
N GLY A 19 -46.99 -36.12 14.69
CA GLY A 19 -48.12 -36.26 13.78
C GLY A 19 -47.65 -36.97 12.51
N VAL A 20 -47.46 -38.29 12.56
CA VAL A 20 -47.36 -39.16 11.38
C VAL A 20 -48.78 -39.44 10.92
N VAL A 21 -49.11 -39.03 9.69
CA VAL A 21 -50.19 -39.64 8.89
C VAL A 21 -49.68 -39.77 7.46
N ALA A 22 -49.49 -41.02 7.04
CA ALA A 22 -49.34 -41.39 5.64
C ALA A 22 -50.73 -41.55 5.03
N MET A 23 -51.00 -40.93 3.88
CA MET A 23 -52.02 -41.43 2.95
C MET A 23 -51.74 -40.92 1.53
N ALA A 24 -51.52 -41.86 0.63
CA ALA A 24 -51.31 -41.68 -0.80
C ALA A 24 -52.60 -41.22 -1.49
N LEU A 25 -52.50 -40.38 -2.53
CA LEU A 25 -53.28 -40.52 -3.76
C LEU A 25 -52.71 -39.61 -4.88
N ALA A 26 -52.69 -40.16 -6.09
CA ALA A 26 -52.04 -39.61 -7.27
C ALA A 26 -52.71 -38.34 -7.83
N CYS A 27 -51.89 -37.35 -8.19
CA CYS A 27 -52.18 -36.40 -9.26
C CYS A 27 -50.93 -36.26 -10.13
N ALA A 28 -51.02 -36.81 -11.33
CA ALA A 28 -50.04 -36.64 -12.38
C ALA A 28 -50.10 -35.21 -12.97
N LEU A 29 -48.99 -34.84 -13.62
CA LEU A 29 -48.80 -33.69 -14.52
C LEU A 29 -48.47 -32.35 -13.84
N LEU A 30 -47.17 -32.06 -13.75
CA LEU A 30 -46.53 -30.79 -14.17
C LEU A 30 -45.03 -30.84 -13.81
N ALA A 31 -44.19 -31.20 -14.80
CA ALA A 31 -42.83 -30.67 -14.88
C ALA A 31 -42.90 -29.27 -15.54
N PRO A 32 -42.01 -28.29 -15.29
CA PRO A 32 -40.57 -28.48 -15.06
C PRO A 32 -39.94 -27.53 -14.01
N ALA A 33 -38.78 -27.89 -13.48
CA ALA A 33 -37.73 -26.92 -13.13
C ALA A 33 -36.43 -27.71 -12.88
N ALA A 34 -35.66 -27.88 -13.95
CA ALA A 34 -34.24 -28.11 -13.81
C ALA A 34 -33.69 -27.01 -12.90
N ILE A 35 -33.00 -27.40 -11.83
CA ILE A 35 -32.08 -26.53 -11.12
C ILE A 35 -31.05 -26.12 -12.18
N ALA A 36 -31.27 -24.94 -12.76
CA ALA A 36 -30.27 -24.24 -13.51
C ALA A 36 -29.16 -23.95 -12.50
N ALA A 37 -28.06 -24.68 -12.63
CA ALA A 37 -26.78 -24.18 -12.17
C ALA A 37 -26.58 -22.85 -12.92
N GLU A 38 -26.83 -21.74 -12.24
CA GLU A 38 -26.43 -20.43 -12.72
C GLU A 38 -24.92 -20.52 -12.98
N PRO A 39 -24.47 -20.27 -14.22
CA PRO A 39 -23.04 -20.15 -14.48
C PRO A 39 -22.59 -18.94 -13.66
N ALA A 40 -21.67 -19.16 -12.72
CA ALA A 40 -20.95 -18.09 -12.06
C ALA A 40 -20.34 -17.20 -13.17
N GLY A 41 -21.00 -16.08 -13.44
CA GLY A 41 -20.49 -15.08 -14.36
C GLY A 41 -19.12 -14.61 -13.85
N PRO A 42 -18.20 -14.21 -14.75
CA PRO A 42 -16.95 -13.62 -14.32
C PRO A 42 -17.25 -12.40 -13.43
N ASP A 43 -16.70 -12.43 -12.23
CA ASP A 43 -16.79 -11.36 -11.24
C ASP A 43 -16.38 -10.01 -11.87
N PRO A 44 -17.22 -8.95 -11.78
CA PRO A 44 -16.89 -7.64 -12.34
C PRO A 44 -15.61 -7.00 -11.76
N ALA A 45 -15.03 -7.54 -10.69
CA ALA A 45 -13.79 -7.04 -10.10
C ALA A 45 -12.54 -7.31 -10.97
N GLN A 46 -12.59 -8.23 -11.95
CA GLN A 46 -11.41 -8.61 -12.74
C GLN A 46 -11.23 -7.78 -14.04
N GLN A 47 -12.00 -6.73 -14.26
CA GLN A 47 -11.80 -5.78 -15.37
C GLN A 47 -11.35 -4.40 -14.87
N ALA A 48 -10.43 -4.37 -13.91
CA ALA A 48 -9.54 -3.23 -13.74
C ALA A 48 -8.42 -3.37 -14.79
N GLY A 49 -8.47 -2.54 -15.84
CA GLY A 49 -7.44 -2.50 -16.89
C GLY A 49 -6.04 -2.54 -16.30
N ALA A 50 -5.16 -3.32 -16.93
CA ALA A 50 -3.77 -3.49 -16.51
C ALA A 50 -3.09 -2.11 -16.37
N PRO A 51 -2.17 -1.94 -15.40
CA PRO A 51 -1.41 -0.70 -15.25
C PRO A 51 -0.74 -0.30 -16.58
N GLY A 52 -0.81 0.98 -16.93
CA GLY A 52 -0.24 1.50 -18.17
C GLY A 52 1.29 1.54 -18.16
N ALA A 53 1.90 1.65 -16.98
CA ALA A 53 3.35 1.57 -16.75
C ALA A 53 3.68 0.54 -15.66
N SER A 54 4.92 0.06 -15.61
CA SER A 54 5.38 -0.89 -14.58
C SER A 54 6.77 -0.52 -14.07
N ILE A 55 7.10 -0.88 -12.83
CA ILE A 55 8.47 -0.68 -12.32
C ILE A 55 9.44 -1.54 -13.12
N ARG A 56 10.49 -0.88 -13.63
CA ARG A 56 11.64 -1.48 -14.29
C ARG A 56 12.77 -1.77 -13.30
N GLU A 57 13.04 -0.82 -12.42
CA GLU A 57 14.19 -0.88 -11.51
C GLU A 57 13.92 -0.08 -10.23
N VAL A 58 14.46 -0.58 -9.11
CA VAL A 58 14.49 0.13 -7.83
C VAL A 58 15.94 0.16 -7.34
N THR A 59 16.48 1.36 -7.20
CA THR A 59 17.85 1.60 -6.74
C THR A 59 17.84 2.31 -5.41
N VAL A 60 18.65 1.84 -4.47
CA VAL A 60 18.80 2.44 -3.14
C VAL A 60 20.22 2.95 -2.96
N SER A 61 20.36 4.27 -2.87
CA SER A 61 21.63 4.96 -2.61
C SER A 61 21.68 5.37 -1.14
N LYS A 62 22.78 5.02 -0.46
CA LYS A 62 22.94 5.22 0.98
C LYS A 62 24.07 6.23 1.23
N THR A 63 23.79 7.24 2.04
CA THR A 63 24.81 8.16 2.57
C THR A 63 24.75 8.15 4.10
N PRO A 64 25.76 8.70 4.80
CA PRO A 64 25.70 8.82 6.26
C PRO A 64 24.50 9.64 6.75
N TYR A 65 24.05 10.61 5.96
CA TYR A 65 23.05 11.60 6.35
C TYR A 65 21.66 11.36 5.74
N GLY A 66 21.56 10.52 4.72
CA GLY A 66 20.31 10.28 4.00
C GLY A 66 20.28 8.95 3.27
N THR A 67 19.09 8.56 2.85
CA THR A 67 18.86 7.42 1.96
C THR A 67 17.97 7.87 0.83
N THR A 68 18.41 7.63 -0.41
CA THR A 68 17.66 7.95 -1.62
C THR A 68 17.19 6.67 -2.27
N ILE A 69 15.88 6.57 -2.48
CA ILE A 69 15.22 5.49 -3.19
C ILE A 69 14.80 6.03 -4.55
N GLN A 70 15.31 5.43 -5.61
CA GLN A 70 14.97 5.77 -6.98
C GLN A 70 14.19 4.61 -7.61
N VAL A 71 13.00 4.91 -8.14
CA VAL A 71 12.14 3.95 -8.83
C VAL A 71 12.00 4.39 -10.28
N SER A 72 12.47 3.56 -11.19
CA SER A 72 12.35 3.77 -12.64
C SER A 72 11.19 2.95 -13.17
N VAL A 73 10.30 3.56 -13.95
CA VAL A 73 9.16 2.87 -14.58
C VAL A 73 9.31 2.81 -16.10
N ASP A 74 8.71 1.81 -16.72
CA ASP A 74 8.56 1.70 -18.16
C ASP A 74 7.45 2.65 -18.62
N GLY A 75 7.82 3.90 -18.88
CA GLY A 75 6.91 4.95 -19.35
C GLY A 75 7.02 6.24 -18.57
N ALA A 76 5.97 7.05 -18.60
CA ALA A 76 5.87 8.26 -17.79
C ALA A 76 5.22 7.95 -16.44
N ILE A 77 5.69 8.60 -15.38
CA ILE A 77 4.94 8.67 -14.14
C ILE A 77 3.84 9.71 -14.36
N GLY A 78 2.59 9.28 -14.19
CA GLY A 78 1.45 10.18 -14.19
C GLY A 78 1.40 10.99 -12.89
N ASN A 79 0.37 10.75 -12.08
CA ASN A 79 0.21 11.41 -10.79
C ASN A 79 0.77 10.55 -9.65
N TYR A 80 1.28 11.21 -8.60
CA TYR A 80 1.61 10.55 -7.34
C TYR A 80 1.10 11.36 -6.15
N ASN A 81 0.86 10.67 -5.05
CA ASN A 81 0.53 11.26 -3.76
C ASN A 81 1.57 10.79 -2.73
N SER A 82 2.03 11.70 -1.88
CA SER A 82 2.90 11.34 -0.76
C SER A 82 2.30 11.82 0.56
N PHE A 83 2.38 10.98 1.59
CA PHE A 83 1.89 11.31 2.92
C PHE A 83 2.60 10.49 3.98
N LYS A 84 2.44 10.91 5.24
CA LYS A 84 2.98 10.21 6.40
C LYS A 84 1.86 9.57 7.20
N LEU A 85 2.11 8.39 7.71
CA LEU A 85 1.35 7.79 8.80
C LEU A 85 2.14 8.01 10.09
N ASN A 86 1.43 8.18 11.21
CA ASN A 86 2.02 8.16 12.54
C ASN A 86 1.46 6.90 13.23
N ASP A 87 2.30 6.20 14.00
CA ASP A 87 1.92 4.99 14.75
C ASP A 87 1.64 3.72 13.91
N PRO A 88 2.67 3.08 13.30
CA PRO A 88 4.06 3.53 13.25
C PRO A 88 4.30 4.58 12.14
N PHE A 89 5.30 5.44 12.34
CA PHE A 89 5.83 6.37 11.35
C PHE A 89 6.22 5.64 10.07
N ARG A 90 5.50 5.99 8.99
CA ARG A 90 5.73 5.47 7.65
C ARG A 90 5.59 6.58 6.64
N ILE A 91 6.48 6.59 5.65
CA ILE A 91 6.33 7.44 4.47
C ILE A 91 5.65 6.60 3.41
N VAL A 92 4.53 7.05 2.89
CA VAL A 92 3.76 6.37 1.86
C VAL A 92 3.78 7.20 0.59
N VAL A 93 4.12 6.58 -0.52
CA VAL A 93 4.03 7.17 -1.85
C VAL A 93 3.16 6.27 -2.72
N ASP A 94 2.01 6.81 -3.12
CA ASP A 94 1.06 6.17 -4.03
C ASP A 94 1.29 6.75 -5.43
N VAL A 95 1.58 5.90 -6.42
CA VAL A 95 1.76 6.28 -7.82
C VAL A 95 0.65 5.65 -8.66
N TRP A 96 -0.12 6.48 -9.36
CA TRP A 96 -1.27 6.03 -10.14
C TRP A 96 -0.85 5.38 -11.45
N GLU A 97 -1.61 4.36 -11.88
CA GLU A 97 -1.45 3.67 -13.17
C GLU A 97 -0.08 2.98 -13.37
N VAL A 98 0.65 2.79 -12.27
CA VAL A 98 1.92 2.06 -12.21
C VAL A 98 1.70 0.71 -11.53
N GLY A 99 2.15 -0.36 -12.17
CA GLY A 99 2.22 -1.71 -11.62
C GLY A 99 3.57 -2.00 -10.97
N GLN A 100 3.61 -2.96 -10.04
CA GLN A 100 4.86 -3.40 -9.40
C GLN A 100 5.86 -4.01 -10.41
N GLY A 101 5.39 -4.57 -11.52
CA GLY A 101 6.28 -5.19 -12.52
C GLY A 101 7.10 -6.34 -11.91
N THR A 102 8.41 -6.30 -12.14
CA THR A 102 9.38 -7.29 -11.61
C THR A 102 10.04 -6.86 -10.30
N ALA A 103 9.67 -5.71 -9.75
CA ALA A 103 10.25 -5.22 -8.50
C ALA A 103 9.92 -6.14 -7.33
N ALA A 104 10.89 -6.31 -6.43
CA ALA A 104 10.69 -7.03 -5.18
C ALA A 104 9.64 -6.31 -4.32
N SER A 105 8.74 -7.09 -3.69
CA SER A 105 7.73 -6.55 -2.79
C SER A 105 8.30 -5.98 -1.48
N GLU A 106 9.52 -6.38 -1.11
CA GLU A 106 10.22 -5.82 0.05
C GLU A 106 11.72 -5.78 -0.22
N ILE A 107 12.33 -4.63 0.11
CA ILE A 107 13.76 -4.37 -0.03
C ILE A 107 14.29 -3.96 1.35
N PRO A 108 15.07 -4.81 2.03
CA PRO A 108 15.71 -4.43 3.29
C PRO A 108 16.83 -3.42 3.01
N VAL A 109 16.79 -2.27 3.69
CA VAL A 109 17.74 -1.18 3.46
C VAL A 109 18.74 -1.08 4.60
N GLY A 110 18.26 -1.11 5.85
CA GLY A 110 19.09 -1.16 7.05
C GLY A 110 19.98 0.08 7.27
N THR A 111 19.51 1.27 6.93
CA THR A 111 20.18 2.54 7.26
C THR A 111 19.56 3.20 8.50
N PRO A 112 20.24 4.16 9.15
CA PRO A 112 19.65 4.94 10.24
C PRO A 112 18.36 5.69 9.85
N GLN A 113 18.14 5.95 8.57
CA GLN A 113 16.98 6.66 8.03
C GLN A 113 15.89 5.71 7.56
N VAL A 114 16.25 4.56 6.99
CA VAL A 114 15.32 3.64 6.34
C VAL A 114 15.62 2.21 6.76
N LYS A 115 14.63 1.57 7.38
CA LYS A 115 14.67 0.16 7.73
C LYS A 115 14.44 -0.70 6.49
N ALA A 116 13.30 -0.50 5.83
CA ALA A 116 12.87 -1.28 4.68
C ALA A 116 11.97 -0.46 3.76
N VAL A 117 11.95 -0.85 2.48
CA VAL A 117 11.03 -0.32 1.47
C VAL A 117 10.11 -1.46 1.05
N LYS A 118 8.81 -1.27 1.23
CA LYS A 118 7.76 -2.20 0.80
C LYS A 118 7.06 -1.66 -0.42
N ILE A 119 6.89 -2.51 -1.42
CA ILE A 119 6.27 -2.18 -2.68
C ILE A 119 5.08 -3.12 -2.86
N SER A 120 3.93 -2.55 -3.23
CA SER A 120 2.70 -3.30 -3.43
C SER A 120 1.85 -2.63 -4.50
N SER A 121 1.02 -3.39 -5.20
CA SER A 121 -0.03 -2.86 -6.06
C SER A 121 -1.37 -2.97 -5.35
N VAL A 122 -2.11 -1.86 -5.28
CA VAL A 122 -3.41 -1.73 -4.60
C VAL A 122 -4.32 -0.91 -5.51
N ASP A 123 -5.53 -1.36 -5.85
CA ASP A 123 -6.52 -0.54 -6.60
C ASP A 123 -5.97 0.25 -7.81
N ARG A 124 -5.17 -0.39 -8.67
CA ARG A 124 -4.48 0.23 -9.85
C ARG A 124 -3.47 1.35 -9.53
N LYS A 125 -3.00 1.44 -8.30
CA LYS A 125 -1.85 2.26 -7.91
C LYS A 125 -0.74 1.38 -7.35
N LEU A 126 0.48 1.83 -7.57
CA LEU A 126 1.65 1.37 -6.86
C LEU A 126 1.72 2.08 -5.52
N ARG A 127 1.79 1.33 -4.43
CA ARG A 127 2.04 1.86 -3.09
C ARG A 127 3.43 1.46 -2.64
N MET A 128 4.31 2.45 -2.52
CA MET A 128 5.60 2.33 -1.87
C MET A 128 5.49 2.82 -0.43
N VAL A 129 5.90 1.98 0.52
CA VAL A 129 5.90 2.29 1.96
C VAL A 129 7.32 2.19 2.45
N VAL A 130 7.83 3.28 3.03
CA VAL A 130 9.15 3.33 3.65
C VAL A 130 8.99 3.32 5.16
N GLU A 131 9.56 2.29 5.79
CA GLU A 131 9.61 2.15 7.24
C GLU A 131 10.89 2.78 7.78
N THR A 132 10.77 3.58 8.84
CA THR A 132 11.94 4.13 9.53
C THR A 132 12.34 3.22 10.71
N PRO A 133 13.62 3.18 11.09
CA PRO A 133 14.05 2.49 12.30
C PRO A 133 13.44 3.15 13.56
N GLU A 134 13.13 2.33 14.57
CA GLU A 134 12.67 2.78 15.89
C GLU A 134 11.45 3.71 15.87
N ASP A 135 10.63 3.62 14.81
CA ASP A 135 9.46 4.48 14.63
C ASP A 135 9.75 5.98 14.57
N ARG A 136 11.00 6.33 14.20
CA ARG A 136 11.46 7.72 14.24
C ARG A 136 10.89 8.53 13.08
N PRO A 137 10.27 9.70 13.32
CA PRO A 137 9.90 10.62 12.26
C PRO A 137 11.14 11.12 11.49
N MET A 138 11.11 11.02 10.17
CA MET A 138 12.19 11.48 9.29
C MET A 138 11.69 12.54 8.31
N PRO A 139 12.48 13.61 8.05
CA PRO A 139 12.21 14.49 6.93
C PRO A 139 12.36 13.71 5.62
N PHE A 140 11.55 14.06 4.63
CA PHE A 140 11.63 13.46 3.32
C PHE A 140 11.18 14.42 2.22
N ILE A 141 11.66 14.15 1.00
CA ILE A 141 11.27 14.85 -0.22
C ILE A 141 10.97 13.81 -1.28
N VAL A 142 9.89 14.01 -2.03
CA VAL A 142 9.54 13.20 -3.21
C VAL A 142 9.58 14.08 -4.44
N THR A 143 10.26 13.62 -5.48
CA THR A 143 10.26 14.26 -6.80
C THR A 143 10.01 13.21 -7.87
N SER A 144 9.44 13.63 -8.99
CA SER A 144 9.24 12.77 -10.16
C SER A 144 9.68 13.51 -11.42
N GLU A 145 10.53 12.89 -12.24
CA GLU A 145 10.95 13.42 -13.53
C GLU A 145 11.09 12.28 -14.55
N LYS A 146 10.51 12.44 -15.75
CA LYS A 146 10.73 11.57 -16.93
C LYS A 146 10.69 10.05 -16.64
N GLY A 147 9.69 9.60 -15.88
CA GLY A 147 9.55 8.17 -15.56
C GLY A 147 10.40 7.68 -14.38
N THR A 148 11.04 8.58 -13.65
CA THR A 148 11.78 8.28 -12.43
C THR A 148 11.14 8.97 -11.24
N LEU A 149 10.83 8.21 -10.19
CA LEU A 149 10.43 8.71 -8.88
C LEU A 149 11.64 8.68 -7.96
N VAL A 150 11.95 9.79 -7.29
CA VAL A 150 13.04 9.89 -6.32
C VAL A 150 12.44 10.25 -4.97
N LEU A 151 12.67 9.39 -3.98
CA LEU A 151 12.34 9.62 -2.57
C LEU A 151 13.63 9.74 -1.78
N SER A 152 13.89 10.92 -1.23
CA SER A 152 15.02 11.17 -0.33
C SER A 152 14.51 11.21 1.10
N VAL A 153 15.08 10.39 2.00
CA VAL A 153 14.74 10.31 3.42
C VAL A 153 15.94 10.71 4.26
N GLY A 154 15.74 11.62 5.23
CA GLY A 154 16.81 12.26 5.98
C GLY A 154 17.33 13.52 5.26
N GLY A 155 18.64 13.72 5.24
CA GLY A 155 19.25 14.76 4.39
C GLY A 155 19.17 16.17 4.95
N GLY A 156 19.51 16.35 6.22
CA GLY A 156 19.93 17.66 6.72
C GLY A 156 21.26 18.09 6.09
N GLY A 157 21.21 18.65 4.89
CA GLY A 157 22.28 19.44 4.28
C GLY A 157 23.08 18.79 3.15
N GLU A 158 22.54 18.79 1.93
CA GLU A 158 23.35 18.85 0.69
C GLU A 158 22.77 19.86 -0.33
N ASP A 159 21.53 20.36 -0.14
CA ASP A 159 20.94 21.42 -0.98
C ASP A 159 21.40 22.85 -0.59
N LYS A 160 22.15 23.01 0.51
CA LYS A 160 22.69 24.33 0.94
C LYS A 160 24.06 24.69 0.38
N ILE A 161 24.69 23.84 -0.44
CA ILE A 161 25.99 24.15 -1.08
C ILE A 161 25.86 24.69 -2.51
N ALA A 162 24.69 24.63 -3.16
CA ALA A 162 24.55 25.15 -4.53
C ALA A 162 24.22 26.67 -4.61
N SER A 163 23.60 27.25 -3.58
CA SER A 163 23.12 28.65 -3.65
C SER A 163 24.05 29.69 -3.01
N THR A 164 24.98 29.29 -2.14
CA THR A 164 25.89 30.25 -1.47
C THR A 164 27.29 30.37 -2.08
N GLU A 165 27.73 29.44 -2.93
CA GLU A 165 29.04 29.55 -3.60
C GLU A 165 28.98 30.31 -4.94
N ARG A 166 27.82 30.37 -5.61
CA ARG A 166 27.66 31.19 -6.83
C ARG A 166 27.59 32.70 -6.54
N LEU A 167 27.37 33.09 -5.28
CA LEU A 167 27.33 34.50 -4.83
C LEU A 167 28.63 34.99 -4.19
N LYS A 168 29.77 34.29 -4.39
CA LYS A 168 31.09 34.80 -3.99
C LYS A 168 32.05 35.02 -5.17
N ASP A 169 31.75 34.50 -6.35
CA ASP A 169 32.54 34.69 -7.58
C ASP A 169 32.00 35.85 -8.46
N GLY A 170 31.53 36.94 -7.83
CA GLY A 170 30.85 38.03 -8.54
C GLY A 170 31.22 39.45 -8.10
N ARG A 171 32.22 39.61 -7.22
CA ARG A 171 32.75 40.94 -6.86
C ARG A 171 34.27 40.92 -6.77
N ALA A 172 34.92 40.82 -7.94
CA ALA A 172 36.19 41.51 -8.12
C ALA A 172 35.86 42.96 -8.52
N ALA A 173 35.98 43.88 -7.56
CA ALA A 173 35.92 45.30 -7.81
C ALA A 173 37.01 45.69 -8.81
N VAL A 174 36.61 46.15 -9.98
CA VAL A 174 37.52 46.75 -10.97
C VAL A 174 37.97 48.09 -10.41
N LYS A 175 39.16 48.15 -9.82
CA LYS A 175 39.83 49.40 -9.46
C LYS A 175 40.60 49.86 -10.70
N GLY A 176 40.04 50.81 -11.46
CA GLY A 176 40.73 51.44 -12.59
C GLY A 176 41.96 52.23 -12.12
N PRO A 177 43.02 52.32 -12.93
CA PRO A 177 44.19 53.12 -12.59
C PRO A 177 43.86 54.62 -12.68
N SER A 178 44.37 55.33 -11.68
CA SER A 178 44.42 56.79 -11.49
C SER A 178 45.20 57.53 -12.57
#